data_AF-A0A957EU22-F1
#
_entry.id   AF-A0A957EU22-F1
#
_cell.length_a   1.000
_cell.length_b   1.000
_cell.length_c   1.000
_cell.angle_alpha   90.00
_cell.angle_beta   90.00
_cell.angle_gamma   90.00
#
_symmetry.space_group_name_H-M   'P 1'
#
loop_
_entity.id
_entity.type
_entity.pdbx_description
1 polymer ?
#
loop_
_entity_poly.entity_id
_entity_poly.type
_entity_poly.pdbx_seq_one_letter_code
_entity_poly.pdbx_strand_id
1 'polypeptide(L)'
;MKPFLKWAGNKYRIIEHIKKVLPKGKRLVEPFVGAAAVFLNTDYDSYLLTDNNADLIQLFQVLQREGPAFIEFARAFFTPESNQEAIYYQNRTLFNQTTDLRLKSALFLYMNKHGYNGLCRYNQQGEFNVPFGRHTQAYFPEEEMLFFYEKAQRAEFATADFVAVMENGRSGDIFYCDPPYVPLSETANFTSYSSDKFTLAQQAQLAQLAVKLSERGIPVILSNHDTPFTRQSYTEAEIHAFPVRRTISRNGSKRGKAKELLAVFTPKPKKSSQSSGGWAAKSGNTLEKTVIGTLSSKGFETVMYRQWQKDPDQYGSELLLRNVPYTTIYGHPGNTEFLLRSSHYRLELRIECKWQQSAGSVDEKFPYLYLNAVEAMPEKEIIIIVDGGGAKPGAVQWLRQTSHANRYRNPNTLGKQISVMNLTEFLAWANKTFR
;
A
#
# COMPACT_ATOMS: atom_id res chain seq x y z
N MET A 1 -13.10 23.80 -6.98
CA MET A 1 -11.82 24.49 -7.20
C MET A 1 -10.76 23.51 -7.72
N LYS A 2 -10.02 23.89 -8.77
CA LYS A 2 -8.88 23.12 -9.27
C LYS A 2 -7.67 23.31 -8.34
N PRO A 3 -6.84 22.28 -8.11
CA PRO A 3 -5.57 22.47 -7.40
C PRO A 3 -4.60 23.44 -8.07
N PHE A 4 -3.89 24.23 -7.27
CA PHE A 4 -2.86 25.13 -7.76
C PHE A 4 -1.60 24.38 -8.24
N LEU A 5 -1.34 23.14 -7.79
CA LEU A 5 -0.26 22.29 -8.29
C LEU A 5 -0.71 21.35 -9.43
N LYS A 6 0.20 21.12 -10.39
CA LYS A 6 0.13 19.97 -11.30
C LYS A 6 0.65 18.76 -10.55
N TRP A 7 -0.13 17.68 -10.46
CA TRP A 7 0.27 16.49 -9.70
C TRP A 7 -0.21 15.23 -10.39
N ALA A 8 0.63 14.19 -10.38
CA ALA A 8 0.26 12.88 -10.88
C ALA A 8 -0.89 12.32 -10.01
N GLY A 9 -1.88 11.70 -10.65
CA GLY A 9 -3.02 11.10 -9.93
C GLY A 9 -4.09 12.10 -9.46
N ASN A 10 -4.00 13.40 -9.80
CA ASN A 10 -4.96 14.41 -9.38
C ASN A 10 -6.42 14.01 -9.66
N LYS A 11 -7.22 13.99 -8.59
CA LYS A 11 -8.61 13.51 -8.55
C LYS A 11 -9.68 14.51 -8.94
N TYR A 12 -9.29 15.72 -9.34
CA TYR A 12 -10.22 16.78 -9.76
C TYR A 12 -11.23 16.30 -10.84
N ARG A 13 -10.80 15.45 -11.78
CA ARG A 13 -11.68 14.93 -12.84
C ARG A 13 -12.74 13.95 -12.37
N ILE A 14 -12.53 13.29 -11.23
CA ILE A 14 -13.45 12.30 -10.68
C ILE A 14 -14.08 12.78 -9.37
N ILE A 15 -13.95 14.08 -9.06
CA ILE A 15 -14.36 14.62 -7.77
C ILE A 15 -15.86 14.44 -7.50
N GLU A 16 -16.70 14.51 -8.54
CA GLU A 16 -18.14 14.27 -8.41
C GLU A 16 -18.48 12.80 -8.17
N HIS A 17 -17.62 11.86 -8.55
CA HIS A 17 -17.76 10.45 -8.12
C HIS A 17 -17.37 10.29 -6.65
N ILE A 18 -16.28 10.93 -6.22
CA ILE A 18 -15.80 10.88 -4.84
C ILE A 18 -16.84 11.49 -3.88
N LYS A 19 -17.38 12.68 -4.19
CA LYS A 19 -18.38 13.36 -3.36
C LYS A 19 -19.67 12.55 -3.16
N LYS A 20 -20.03 11.66 -4.10
CA LYS A 20 -21.21 10.80 -3.97
C LYS A 20 -21.04 9.70 -2.92
N VAL A 21 -19.81 9.25 -2.69
CA VAL A 21 -19.51 8.16 -1.75
C VAL A 21 -18.92 8.64 -0.43
N LEU A 22 -18.41 9.88 -0.38
CA LEU A 22 -17.93 10.48 0.85
C LEU A 22 -19.11 10.75 1.81
N PRO A 23 -19.10 10.16 3.02
CA PRO A 23 -20.13 10.41 4.02
C PRO A 23 -19.97 11.80 4.62
N LYS A 24 -21.01 12.29 5.29
CA LYS A 24 -20.89 13.46 6.17
C LYS A 24 -20.16 13.09 7.45
N GLY A 25 -19.40 14.03 7.99
CA GLY A 25 -18.68 13.87 9.27
C GLY A 25 -18.00 15.18 9.67
N LYS A 26 -17.17 15.13 10.72
CA LYS A 26 -16.55 16.34 11.29
C LYS A 26 -15.20 16.64 10.67
N ARG A 27 -14.37 15.61 10.49
CA ARG A 27 -12.99 15.78 10.02
C ARG A 27 -12.68 14.84 8.87
N LEU A 28 -12.23 15.39 7.75
CA LEU A 28 -11.69 14.61 6.65
C LEU A 28 -10.17 14.43 6.84
N VAL A 29 -9.73 13.18 6.80
CA VAL A 29 -8.32 12.81 6.86
C VAL A 29 -7.89 12.30 5.49
N GLU A 30 -6.88 12.93 4.90
CA GLU A 30 -6.27 12.51 3.63
C GLU A 30 -4.81 12.10 3.86
N PRO A 31 -4.52 10.79 4.04
CA PRO A 31 -3.15 10.30 4.27
C PRO A 31 -2.19 10.47 3.08
N PHE A 32 -2.75 10.76 1.90
CA PHE A 32 -2.06 10.92 0.62
C PHE A 32 -2.60 12.17 -0.10
N VAL A 33 -2.45 13.34 0.52
CA VAL A 33 -3.14 14.55 0.06
C VAL A 33 -2.77 14.95 -1.38
N GLY A 34 -1.51 14.76 -1.80
CA GLY A 34 -1.03 15.18 -3.12
C GLY A 34 -1.40 16.63 -3.42
N ALA A 35 -2.12 16.86 -4.53
CA ALA A 35 -2.58 18.20 -4.91
C ALA A 35 -3.75 18.77 -4.08
N ALA A 36 -4.22 18.05 -3.05
CA ALA A 36 -5.36 18.43 -2.21
C ALA A 36 -6.68 18.62 -2.99
N ALA A 37 -6.90 17.82 -4.04
CA ALA A 37 -8.09 17.96 -4.89
C ALA A 37 -9.39 17.65 -4.14
N VAL A 38 -9.39 16.66 -3.25
CA VAL A 38 -10.60 16.31 -2.47
C VAL A 38 -10.86 17.33 -1.38
N PHE A 39 -9.84 17.70 -0.61
CA PHE A 39 -9.85 18.85 0.30
C PHE A 39 -10.49 20.07 -0.35
N LEU A 40 -9.99 20.54 -1.49
CA LEU A 40 -10.46 21.77 -2.15
C LEU A 40 -11.92 21.73 -2.62
N ASN A 41 -12.54 20.55 -2.71
CA ASN A 41 -13.88 20.37 -3.29
C ASN A 41 -14.89 19.69 -2.34
N THR A 42 -14.53 19.50 -1.07
CA THR A 42 -15.42 19.02 0.00
C THR A 42 -15.63 20.10 1.05
N ASP A 43 -16.57 19.95 1.97
CA ASP A 43 -16.79 20.94 3.04
C ASP A 43 -17.01 20.25 4.38
N TYR A 44 -15.92 20.09 5.13
CA TYR A 44 -15.88 19.50 6.47
C TYR A 44 -15.46 20.58 7.48
N ASP A 45 -15.79 20.36 8.76
CA ASP A 45 -15.46 21.32 9.83
C ASP A 45 -13.94 21.49 9.98
N SER A 46 -13.19 20.39 9.81
CA SER A 46 -11.73 20.37 9.87
C SER A 46 -11.12 19.32 8.95
N TYR A 47 -9.81 19.44 8.71
CA TYR A 47 -9.05 18.52 7.86
C TYR A 47 -7.72 18.13 8.51
N LEU A 48 -7.29 16.88 8.30
CA LEU A 48 -5.91 16.44 8.53
C LEU A 48 -5.34 15.94 7.20
N LEU A 49 -4.36 16.66 6.68
CA LEU A 49 -3.84 16.46 5.33
C LEU A 49 -2.36 16.09 5.42
N THR A 50 -2.03 14.85 5.05
CA THR A 50 -0.66 14.35 5.17
C THR A 50 -0.13 13.80 3.86
N ASP A 51 1.19 13.81 3.72
CA ASP A 51 1.91 13.19 2.62
C ASP A 51 3.31 12.81 3.11
N ASN A 52 3.99 11.91 2.39
CA ASN A 52 5.39 11.61 2.64
C ASN A 52 6.33 12.65 2.02
N ASN A 53 5.83 13.46 1.07
CA ASN A 53 6.62 14.53 0.47
C ASN A 53 6.68 15.76 1.39
N ALA A 54 7.81 15.94 2.07
CA ALA A 54 8.03 17.06 2.98
C ALA A 54 8.01 18.44 2.30
N ASP A 55 8.52 18.57 1.06
CA ASP A 55 8.51 19.85 0.34
C ASP A 55 7.08 20.28 -0.04
N LEU A 56 6.21 19.31 -0.36
CA LEU A 56 4.79 19.54 -0.62
C LEU A 56 4.08 20.07 0.64
N ILE A 57 4.24 19.37 1.77
CA ILE A 57 3.63 19.78 3.04
C ILE A 57 4.19 21.14 3.49
N GLN A 58 5.49 21.37 3.30
CA GLN A 58 6.14 22.65 3.63
C GLN A 58 5.53 23.81 2.85
N LEU A 59 5.28 23.63 1.55
CA LEU A 59 4.62 24.63 0.72
C LEU A 59 3.20 24.92 1.21
N PHE A 60 2.43 23.89 1.57
CA PHE A 60 1.08 24.08 2.12
C PHE A 60 1.09 24.87 3.42
N GLN A 61 1.99 24.54 4.35
CA GLN A 61 2.15 25.26 5.62
C GLN A 61 2.59 26.72 5.44
N VAL A 62 3.52 26.98 4.50
CA VAL A 62 3.96 28.35 4.19
C VAL A 62 2.81 29.16 3.60
N LEU A 63 2.08 28.61 2.63
CA LEU A 63 0.94 29.28 2.04
C LEU A 63 -0.18 29.51 3.06
N GLN A 64 -0.47 28.53 3.93
CA GLN A 64 -1.44 28.67 5.03
C GLN A 64 -1.08 29.81 5.98
N ARG A 65 0.21 29.96 6.32
CA ARG A 65 0.69 30.96 7.29
C ARG A 65 0.78 32.37 6.71
N GLU A 66 1.23 32.51 5.47
CA GLU A 66 1.61 33.81 4.89
C GLU A 66 0.60 34.34 3.86
N GLY A 67 -0.25 33.47 3.30
CA GLY A 67 -1.33 33.86 2.39
C GLY A 67 -0.88 34.77 1.24
N PRO A 68 -1.53 35.95 1.04
CA PRO A 68 -1.20 36.87 -0.04
C PRO A 68 0.28 37.30 -0.11
N ALA A 69 0.96 37.45 1.02
CA ALA A 69 2.36 37.88 1.05
C ALA A 69 3.30 36.82 0.46
N PHE A 70 2.99 35.54 0.62
CA PHE A 70 3.74 34.46 -0.03
C PHE A 70 3.37 34.33 -1.51
N ILE A 71 2.11 34.57 -1.88
CA ILE A 71 1.65 34.56 -3.28
C ILE A 71 2.43 35.61 -4.08
N GLU A 72 2.52 36.85 -3.60
CA GLU A 72 3.30 37.90 -4.27
C GLU A 72 4.80 37.56 -4.35
N PHE A 73 5.36 36.99 -3.29
CA PHE A 73 6.75 36.52 -3.31
C PHE A 73 6.98 35.43 -4.37
N ALA A 74 6.09 34.45 -4.47
CA ALA A 74 6.18 33.39 -5.46
C ALA A 74 5.97 33.91 -6.89
N ARG A 75 5.14 34.93 -7.09
CA ARG A 75 4.89 35.56 -8.39
C ARG A 75 6.16 36.11 -9.03
N ALA A 76 7.11 36.59 -8.24
CA ALA A 76 8.39 37.10 -8.74
C ALA A 76 9.20 36.06 -9.55
N PHE A 77 8.90 34.76 -9.38
CA PHE A 77 9.53 33.68 -10.16
C PHE A 77 8.76 33.34 -11.45
N PHE A 78 7.69 34.04 -11.80
CA PHE A 78 6.82 33.76 -12.94
C PHE A 78 6.87 34.89 -13.97
N THR A 79 8.06 35.22 -14.44
CA THR A 79 8.30 36.23 -15.48
C THR A 79 8.78 35.60 -16.79
N PRO A 80 8.76 36.31 -17.92
CA PRO A 80 9.35 35.82 -19.16
C PRO A 80 10.84 35.45 -19.03
N GLU A 81 11.58 36.20 -18.22
CA GLU A 81 13.01 35.98 -17.96
C GLU A 81 13.25 34.71 -17.13
N SER A 82 12.33 34.37 -16.22
CA SER A 82 12.42 33.14 -15.44
C SER A 82 12.06 31.88 -16.23
N ASN A 83 11.42 32.01 -17.40
CA ASN A 83 11.08 30.90 -18.29
C ASN A 83 12.21 30.54 -19.28
N GLN A 84 13.45 30.60 -18.82
CA GLN A 84 14.65 30.26 -19.60
C GLN A 84 15.29 28.98 -19.03
N GLU A 85 15.80 28.11 -19.90
CA GLU A 85 16.36 26.81 -19.50
C GLU A 85 17.53 26.96 -18.50
N ALA A 86 18.41 27.95 -18.72
CA ALA A 86 19.52 28.25 -17.82
C ALA A 86 19.03 28.68 -16.42
N ILE A 87 18.03 29.57 -16.36
CA ILE A 87 17.44 30.06 -15.11
C ILE A 87 16.71 28.93 -14.36
N TYR A 88 16.01 28.05 -15.09
CA TYR A 88 15.37 26.88 -14.50
C TYR A 88 16.38 25.98 -13.77
N TYR A 89 17.54 25.70 -14.39
CA TYR A 89 18.55 24.87 -13.74
C TYR A 89 19.26 25.58 -12.59
N GLN A 90 19.46 26.91 -12.66
CA GLN A 90 19.95 27.69 -11.52
C GLN A 90 18.99 27.61 -10.32
N ASN A 91 17.70 27.83 -10.57
CA ASN A 91 16.64 27.73 -9.55
C ASN A 91 16.51 26.30 -8.99
N ARG A 92 16.71 25.27 -9.82
CA ARG A 92 16.73 23.88 -9.36
C ARG A 92 17.91 23.58 -8.45
N THR A 93 19.10 24.08 -8.79
CA THR A 93 20.28 23.97 -7.92
C THR A 93 20.05 24.70 -6.60
N LEU A 94 19.51 25.93 -6.65
CA LEU A 94 19.16 26.71 -5.47
C LEU A 94 18.13 26.00 -4.59
N PHE A 95 17.11 25.38 -5.17
CA PHE A 95 16.11 24.59 -4.44
C PHE A 95 16.74 23.42 -3.67
N ASN A 96 17.69 22.71 -4.30
CA ASN A 96 18.37 21.56 -3.69
C ASN A 96 19.32 21.96 -2.56
N GLN A 97 19.77 23.22 -2.52
CA GLN A 97 20.79 23.70 -1.59
C GLN A 97 20.23 24.60 -0.48
N THR A 98 19.11 25.29 -0.72
CA THR A 98 18.57 26.28 0.22
C THR A 98 17.96 25.65 1.46
N THR A 99 18.17 26.28 2.60
CA THR A 99 17.50 25.98 3.88
C THR A 99 16.39 26.98 4.21
N ASP A 100 16.25 28.07 3.43
CA ASP A 100 15.14 29.01 3.55
C ASP A 100 13.86 28.35 3.04
N LEU A 101 12.95 28.01 3.97
CA LEU A 101 11.70 27.31 3.70
C LEU A 101 10.74 28.11 2.82
N ARG A 102 10.76 29.45 2.92
CA ARG A 102 9.91 30.33 2.12
C ARG A 102 10.39 30.33 0.68
N LEU A 103 11.69 30.52 0.47
CA LEU A 103 12.32 30.42 -0.85
C LEU A 103 12.15 29.02 -1.45
N LYS A 104 12.40 27.97 -0.66
CA LYS A 104 12.26 26.57 -1.10
C LYS A 104 10.84 26.27 -1.58
N SER A 105 9.83 26.77 -0.88
CA SER A 105 8.41 26.60 -1.24
C SER A 105 8.05 27.34 -2.54
N ALA A 106 8.54 28.58 -2.72
CA ALA A 106 8.35 29.32 -3.97
C ALA A 106 9.03 28.61 -5.16
N LEU A 107 10.25 28.11 -4.96
CA LEU A 107 10.98 27.34 -5.97
C LEU A 107 10.30 26.00 -6.28
N PHE A 108 9.70 25.33 -5.29
CA PHE A 108 8.92 24.12 -5.52
C PHE A 108 7.72 24.38 -6.46
N LEU A 109 6.96 25.46 -6.20
CA LEU A 109 5.87 25.88 -7.07
C LEU A 109 6.39 26.26 -8.47
N TYR A 110 7.49 27.02 -8.55
CA TYR A 110 8.14 27.39 -9.81
C TYR A 110 8.50 26.15 -10.64
N MET A 111 9.21 25.18 -10.04
CA MET A 111 9.61 23.95 -10.71
C MET A 111 8.41 23.10 -11.12
N ASN A 112 7.33 23.06 -10.32
CA ASN A 112 6.10 22.37 -10.69
C ASN A 112 5.46 22.95 -11.97
N LYS A 113 5.54 24.26 -12.17
CA LYS A 113 4.91 24.95 -13.30
C LYS A 113 5.79 25.02 -14.54
N HIS A 114 7.11 25.16 -14.36
CA HIS A 114 8.09 25.30 -15.43
C HIS A 114 8.73 23.97 -15.83
N GLY A 115 8.75 22.97 -14.94
CA GLY A 115 9.33 21.66 -15.17
C GLY A 115 8.51 20.78 -16.11
N TYR A 116 9.15 19.71 -16.61
CA TYR A 116 8.54 18.77 -17.53
C TYR A 116 7.29 18.10 -16.94
N ASN A 117 6.13 18.33 -17.59
CA ASN A 117 4.82 17.77 -17.23
C ASN A 117 4.37 17.98 -15.77
N GLY A 118 4.98 18.91 -15.04
CA GLY A 118 4.72 19.09 -13.60
C GLY A 118 5.03 17.84 -12.77
N LEU A 119 6.03 17.05 -13.20
CA LEU A 119 6.54 15.94 -12.41
C LEU A 119 7.15 16.46 -11.10
N CYS A 120 7.05 15.64 -10.05
CA CYS A 120 7.80 15.79 -8.83
C CYS A 120 8.67 14.54 -8.68
N ARG A 121 10.00 14.69 -8.79
CA ARG A 121 10.94 13.56 -8.79
C ARG A 121 12.26 13.96 -8.19
N TYR A 122 12.76 13.09 -7.33
CA TYR A 122 14.04 13.21 -6.65
C TYR A 122 14.96 12.05 -7.03
N ASN A 123 16.27 12.26 -6.94
CA ASN A 123 17.24 11.16 -7.01
C ASN A 123 17.38 10.48 -5.63
N GLN A 124 18.22 9.46 -5.54
CA GLN A 124 18.48 8.73 -4.28
C GLN A 124 19.17 9.60 -3.22
N GLN A 125 19.75 10.74 -3.60
CA GLN A 125 20.33 11.73 -2.71
C GLN A 125 19.29 12.74 -2.19
N GLY A 126 18.01 12.61 -2.60
CA GLY A 126 16.94 13.53 -2.20
C GLY A 126 16.92 14.84 -2.98
N GLU A 127 17.67 14.95 -4.08
CA GLU A 127 17.73 16.16 -4.90
C GLU A 127 16.69 16.12 -6.03
N PHE A 128 15.96 17.21 -6.20
CA PHE A 128 14.99 17.37 -7.29
C PHE A 128 15.70 17.37 -8.64
N ASN A 129 15.26 16.50 -9.56
CA ASN A 129 15.96 16.22 -10.82
C ASN A 129 15.07 16.24 -12.07
N VAL A 130 13.93 16.94 -12.04
CA VAL A 130 13.04 17.10 -13.20
C VAL A 130 13.66 18.09 -14.19
N PRO A 131 13.70 17.79 -15.51
CA PRO A 131 14.22 18.69 -16.53
C PRO A 131 13.25 19.84 -16.85
N PHE A 132 13.75 20.88 -17.53
CA PHE A 132 12.94 22.00 -17.97
C PHE A 132 11.82 21.57 -18.93
N GLY A 133 10.63 22.13 -18.76
CA GLY A 133 9.42 21.73 -19.49
C GLY A 133 9.22 22.37 -20.86
N ARG A 134 9.96 23.44 -21.18
CA ARG A 134 9.87 24.19 -22.45
C ARG A 134 8.45 24.65 -22.79
N HIS A 135 7.70 25.09 -21.78
CA HIS A 135 6.36 25.67 -21.98
C HIS A 135 6.50 27.07 -22.60
N THR A 136 5.57 27.46 -23.46
CA THR A 136 5.54 28.83 -24.03
C THR A 136 5.38 29.88 -22.93
N GLN A 137 4.52 29.61 -21.95
CA GLN A 137 4.35 30.43 -20.76
C GLN A 137 3.90 29.56 -19.59
N ALA A 138 4.47 29.79 -18.40
CA ALA A 138 4.02 29.13 -17.18
C ALA A 138 2.87 29.93 -16.54
N TYR A 139 1.72 29.27 -16.36
CA TYR A 139 0.58 29.85 -15.65
C TYR A 139 0.86 29.97 -14.14
N PHE A 140 0.74 31.18 -13.60
CA PHE A 140 0.80 31.45 -12.16
C PHE A 140 -0.61 31.28 -11.52
N PRO A 141 -0.80 30.35 -10.58
CA PRO A 141 -2.12 29.95 -10.09
C PRO A 141 -2.60 30.79 -8.90
N GLU A 142 -2.69 32.10 -9.07
CA GLU A 142 -3.04 33.03 -8.00
C GLU A 142 -4.41 32.74 -7.37
N GLU A 143 -5.46 32.66 -8.18
CA GLU A 143 -6.83 32.41 -7.70
C GLU A 143 -6.92 31.09 -6.94
N GLU A 144 -6.26 30.04 -7.45
CA GLU A 144 -6.25 28.73 -6.80
C GLU A 144 -5.45 28.73 -5.49
N MET A 145 -4.39 29.55 -5.37
CA MET A 145 -3.62 29.71 -4.14
C MET A 145 -4.39 30.50 -3.08
N LEU A 146 -5.09 31.58 -3.47
CA LEU A 146 -5.96 32.34 -2.56
C LEU A 146 -7.08 31.46 -2.00
N PHE A 147 -7.77 30.71 -2.86
CA PHE A 147 -8.81 29.78 -2.42
C PHE A 147 -8.24 28.67 -1.51
N PHE A 148 -7.06 28.14 -1.83
CA PHE A 148 -6.39 27.17 -0.95
C PHE A 148 -6.09 27.80 0.41
N TYR A 149 -5.55 29.01 0.45
CA TYR A 149 -5.20 29.73 1.68
C TYR A 149 -6.41 29.92 2.61
N GLU A 150 -7.53 30.40 2.07
CA GLU A 150 -8.77 30.61 2.85
C GLU A 150 -9.26 29.30 3.45
N LYS A 151 -9.25 28.22 2.66
CA LYS A 151 -9.71 26.92 3.12
C LYS A 151 -8.74 26.26 4.10
N ALA A 152 -7.44 26.46 3.90
CA ALA A 152 -6.37 25.87 4.68
C ALA A 152 -6.45 26.28 6.16
N GLN A 153 -7.14 27.37 6.50
CA GLN A 153 -7.36 27.75 7.90
C GLN A 153 -8.12 26.70 8.73
N ARG A 154 -8.82 25.76 8.07
CA ARG A 154 -9.50 24.60 8.71
C ARG A 154 -8.68 23.31 8.67
N ALA A 155 -7.42 23.36 8.21
CA ALA A 155 -6.62 22.17 7.94
C ALA A 155 -5.34 22.12 8.80
N GLU A 156 -5.02 20.92 9.27
CA GLU A 156 -3.70 20.57 9.80
C GLU A 156 -2.90 19.87 8.71
N PHE A 157 -1.67 20.31 8.47
CA PHE A 157 -0.77 19.71 7.50
C PHE A 157 0.42 19.07 8.20
N ALA A 158 0.72 17.81 7.88
CA ALA A 158 1.86 17.10 8.46
C ALA A 158 2.53 16.15 7.48
N THR A 159 3.86 16.05 7.55
CA THR A 159 4.61 15.00 6.87
C THR A 159 4.49 13.74 7.71
N ALA A 160 3.78 12.73 7.23
CA ALA A 160 3.50 11.53 8.02
C ALA A 160 3.24 10.31 7.14
N ASP A 161 3.71 9.15 7.63
CA ASP A 161 3.40 7.86 7.01
C ASP A 161 1.92 7.49 7.23
N PHE A 162 1.29 6.98 6.17
CA PHE A 162 -0.13 6.67 6.17
C PHE A 162 -0.53 5.66 7.25
N VAL A 163 0.37 4.75 7.64
CA VAL A 163 0.10 3.74 8.69
C VAL A 163 -0.10 4.44 10.01
N ALA A 164 0.81 5.32 10.39
CA ALA A 164 0.74 6.07 11.63
C ALA A 164 -0.53 6.95 11.68
N VAL A 165 -0.88 7.59 10.57
CA VAL A 165 -2.08 8.44 10.48
C VAL A 165 -3.36 7.62 10.63
N MET A 166 -3.45 6.47 9.94
CA MET A 166 -4.64 5.62 9.99
C MET A 166 -4.79 4.87 11.30
N GLU A 167 -3.71 4.41 11.93
CA GLU A 167 -3.78 3.75 13.25
C GLU A 167 -4.32 4.70 14.32
N ASN A 168 -3.96 5.98 14.24
CA ASN A 168 -4.41 7.04 15.14
C ASN A 168 -5.77 7.67 14.78
N GLY A 169 -6.49 7.14 13.78
CA GLY A 169 -7.83 7.60 13.41
C GLY A 169 -8.79 7.59 14.60
N ARG A 170 -9.66 8.61 14.69
CA ARG A 170 -10.54 8.85 15.84
C ARG A 170 -12.01 8.85 15.41
N SER A 171 -12.91 8.69 16.38
CA SER A 171 -14.35 8.78 16.10
C SER A 171 -14.70 10.18 15.56
N GLY A 172 -15.50 10.24 14.50
CA GLY A 172 -15.84 11.48 13.80
C GLY A 172 -14.92 11.81 12.61
N ASP A 173 -13.82 11.07 12.45
CA ASP A 173 -12.99 11.11 11.24
C ASP A 173 -13.66 10.40 10.07
N ILE A 174 -13.33 10.85 8.87
CA ILE A 174 -13.57 10.16 7.60
C ILE A 174 -12.25 10.11 6.88
N PHE A 175 -11.86 8.93 6.40
CA PHE A 175 -10.62 8.78 5.65
C PHE A 175 -10.91 8.74 4.15
N TYR A 176 -10.19 9.56 3.38
CA TYR A 176 -10.06 9.41 1.93
C TYR A 176 -8.59 9.13 1.60
N CYS A 177 -8.30 7.95 1.09
CA CYS A 177 -6.93 7.58 0.74
C CYS A 177 -6.78 7.39 -0.77
N ASP A 178 -5.84 8.12 -1.34
CA ASP A 178 -5.47 8.04 -2.75
C ASP A 178 -4.01 7.62 -2.92
N PRO A 179 -3.68 6.34 -2.67
CA PRO A 179 -2.30 5.87 -2.72
C PRO A 179 -1.74 5.94 -4.15
N PRO A 180 -0.40 5.92 -4.32
CA PRO A 180 0.20 5.69 -5.63
C PRO A 180 -0.32 4.39 -6.24
N TYR A 181 -0.90 4.47 -7.44
CA TYR A 181 -1.63 3.37 -8.06
C TYR A 181 -0.77 2.16 -8.41
N VAL A 182 -1.39 0.98 -8.34
CA VAL A 182 -0.78 -0.29 -8.75
C VAL A 182 -0.50 -0.27 -10.26
N PRO A 183 0.69 -0.68 -10.73
CA PRO A 183 0.98 -0.76 -12.16
C PRO A 183 0.00 -1.68 -12.89
N LEU A 184 -0.41 -1.29 -14.09
CA LEU A 184 -1.40 -2.05 -14.88
C LEU A 184 -0.85 -3.29 -15.60
N SER A 185 0.47 -3.49 -15.63
CA SER A 185 1.08 -4.66 -16.27
C SER A 185 2.24 -5.19 -15.44
N GLU A 186 2.38 -6.52 -15.40
CA GLU A 186 3.48 -7.22 -14.71
C GLU A 186 4.86 -6.81 -15.24
N THR A 187 4.96 -6.41 -16.51
CA THR A 187 6.20 -5.87 -17.11
C THR A 187 6.60 -4.50 -16.58
N ALA A 188 5.68 -3.74 -15.98
CA ALA A 188 5.99 -2.48 -15.30
C ALA A 188 6.52 -2.70 -13.87
N ASN A 189 6.29 -3.87 -13.26
CA ASN A 189 6.93 -4.28 -12.00
C ASN A 189 8.40 -4.67 -12.20
N PHE A 190 8.76 -5.20 -13.36
CA PHE A 190 10.11 -5.75 -13.60
C PHE A 190 11.21 -4.69 -13.78
N THR A 191 10.86 -3.41 -13.94
CA THR A 191 11.82 -2.32 -14.24
C THR A 191 12.10 -1.37 -13.08
N SER A 192 11.69 -1.69 -11.84
CA SER A 192 12.04 -0.83 -10.71
C SER A 192 12.06 -1.52 -9.36
N TYR A 193 13.18 -2.16 -9.05
CA TYR A 193 13.67 -2.25 -7.68
C TYR A 193 14.17 -0.86 -7.27
N SER A 194 13.25 0.02 -6.88
CA SER A 194 13.59 1.28 -6.20
C SER A 194 12.88 1.28 -4.86
N SER A 195 13.63 1.45 -3.78
CA SER A 195 13.18 1.56 -2.38
C SER A 195 12.11 2.62 -2.14
N ASP A 196 11.87 3.52 -3.11
CA ASP A 196 10.99 4.70 -2.98
C ASP A 196 9.61 4.53 -3.64
N LYS A 197 9.22 3.31 -4.04
CA LYS A 197 7.90 3.05 -4.67
C LYS A 197 6.93 2.41 -3.68
N PHE A 198 5.69 2.91 -3.69
CA PHE A 198 4.58 2.32 -2.93
C PHE A 198 4.34 0.87 -3.37
N THR A 199 4.63 -0.08 -2.49
CA THR A 199 4.69 -1.51 -2.80
C THR A 199 3.32 -2.18 -2.77
N LEU A 200 3.20 -3.38 -3.35
CA LEU A 200 1.99 -4.21 -3.20
C LEU A 200 1.72 -4.58 -1.73
N ALA A 201 2.77 -4.73 -0.91
CA ALA A 201 2.63 -4.97 0.52
C ALA A 201 2.00 -3.75 1.23
N GLN A 202 2.45 -2.53 0.90
CA GLN A 202 1.86 -1.30 1.42
C GLN A 202 0.41 -1.10 0.93
N GLN A 203 0.08 -1.50 -0.30
CA GLN A 203 -1.31 -1.52 -0.79
C GLN A 203 -2.20 -2.47 0.02
N ALA A 204 -1.71 -3.68 0.33
CA ALA A 204 -2.43 -4.62 1.18
C ALA A 204 -2.58 -4.10 2.61
N GLN A 205 -1.54 -3.50 3.17
CA GLN A 205 -1.56 -2.89 4.51
C GLN A 205 -2.58 -1.73 4.58
N LEU A 206 -2.66 -0.89 3.55
CA LEU A 206 -3.67 0.16 3.45
C LEU A 206 -5.10 -0.41 3.48
N ALA A 207 -5.36 -1.49 2.74
CA ALA A 207 -6.66 -2.16 2.74
C ALA A 207 -7.00 -2.72 4.14
N GLN A 208 -6.03 -3.33 4.83
CA GLN A 208 -6.22 -3.83 6.19
C GLN A 208 -6.56 -2.72 7.19
N LEU A 209 -5.86 -1.59 7.11
CA LEU A 209 -6.14 -0.44 7.97
C LEU A 209 -7.53 0.14 7.72
N ALA A 210 -7.97 0.17 6.46
CA ALA A 210 -9.32 0.59 6.10
C ALA A 210 -10.38 -0.32 6.75
N VAL A 211 -10.19 -1.64 6.70
CA VAL A 211 -11.06 -2.60 7.41
C VAL A 211 -11.08 -2.32 8.92
N LYS A 212 -9.91 -2.23 9.57
CA LYS A 212 -9.82 -1.97 11.02
C LYS A 212 -10.53 -0.67 11.44
N LEU A 213 -10.37 0.39 10.65
CA LEU A 213 -11.04 1.67 10.91
C LEU A 213 -12.56 1.54 10.76
N SER A 214 -13.05 0.90 9.70
CA SER A 214 -14.49 0.66 9.52
C SER A 214 -15.10 -0.18 10.63
N GLU A 215 -14.38 -1.16 11.18
CA GLU A 215 -14.80 -1.94 12.35
C GLU A 215 -14.89 -1.10 13.63
N ARG A 216 -14.04 -0.06 13.74
CA ARG A 216 -14.10 0.95 14.81
C ARG A 216 -15.19 2.01 14.58
N GLY A 217 -15.95 1.90 13.49
CA GLY A 217 -17.01 2.83 13.13
C GLY A 217 -16.54 4.07 12.38
N ILE A 218 -15.33 4.05 11.82
CA ILE A 218 -14.72 5.15 11.07
C ILE A 218 -14.78 4.82 9.58
N PRO A 219 -15.53 5.57 8.75
CA PRO A 219 -15.62 5.31 7.33
C PRO A 219 -14.30 5.58 6.60
N VAL A 220 -13.97 4.72 5.64
CA VAL A 220 -12.77 4.84 4.80
C VAL A 220 -13.12 4.66 3.33
N ILE A 221 -12.64 5.56 2.49
CA ILE A 221 -12.82 5.55 1.03
C ILE A 221 -11.44 5.45 0.40
N LEU A 222 -11.22 4.43 -0.44
CA LEU A 222 -9.98 4.26 -1.21
C LEU A 222 -10.25 4.49 -2.71
N SER A 223 -9.38 5.21 -3.40
CA SER A 223 -9.35 5.23 -4.87
C SER A 223 -8.20 4.40 -5.42
N ASN A 224 -8.45 3.61 -6.47
CA ASN A 224 -7.40 2.89 -7.18
C ASN A 224 -7.80 2.54 -8.62
N HIS A 225 -6.86 1.96 -9.39
CA HIS A 225 -7.20 1.25 -10.62
C HIS A 225 -8.09 0.04 -10.32
N ASP A 226 -9.03 -0.24 -11.22
CA ASP A 226 -9.85 -1.44 -11.18
C ASP A 226 -9.08 -2.61 -11.80
N THR A 227 -8.40 -3.39 -10.95
CA THR A 227 -7.58 -4.54 -11.32
C THR A 227 -7.99 -5.76 -10.49
N PRO A 228 -7.62 -6.99 -10.89
CA PRO A 228 -7.85 -8.17 -10.07
C PRO A 228 -7.27 -8.03 -8.65
N PHE A 229 -6.07 -7.44 -8.53
CA PHE A 229 -5.40 -7.21 -7.25
C PHE A 229 -6.19 -6.27 -6.34
N THR A 230 -6.68 -5.14 -6.86
CA THR A 230 -7.43 -4.17 -6.04
C THR A 230 -8.81 -4.70 -5.67
N ARG A 231 -9.49 -5.42 -6.58
CA ARG A 231 -10.74 -6.12 -6.26
C ARG A 231 -10.57 -7.18 -5.18
N GLN A 232 -9.47 -7.92 -5.19
CA GLN A 232 -9.15 -8.90 -4.17
C GLN A 232 -8.77 -8.24 -2.83
N SER A 233 -8.05 -7.12 -2.88
CA SER A 233 -7.62 -6.40 -1.67
C SER A 233 -8.79 -5.72 -0.96
N TYR A 234 -9.82 -5.29 -1.70
CA TYR A 234 -10.94 -4.50 -1.17
C TYR A 234 -12.24 -5.31 -1.04
N THR A 235 -12.16 -6.62 -0.80
CA THR A 235 -13.35 -7.50 -0.74
C THR A 235 -14.36 -7.16 0.36
N GLU A 236 -13.92 -6.46 1.41
CA GLU A 236 -14.78 -6.02 2.53
C GLU A 236 -15.46 -4.66 2.27
N ALA A 237 -15.21 -4.04 1.11
CA ALA A 237 -15.75 -2.74 0.74
C ALA A 237 -16.86 -2.86 -0.32
N GLU A 238 -17.73 -1.85 -0.36
CA GLU A 238 -18.59 -1.61 -1.51
C GLU A 238 -17.76 -1.01 -2.65
N ILE A 239 -17.76 -1.66 -3.81
CA ILE A 239 -16.93 -1.26 -4.97
C ILE A 239 -17.77 -0.49 -6.00
N HIS A 240 -17.42 0.77 -6.21
CA HIS A 240 -17.98 1.62 -7.28
C HIS A 240 -16.94 1.78 -8.39
N ALA A 241 -17.07 0.99 -9.46
CA ALA A 241 -16.20 1.08 -10.63
C ALA A 241 -16.78 2.01 -11.70
N PHE A 242 -15.94 2.82 -12.34
CA PHE A 242 -16.35 3.72 -13.43
C PHE A 242 -15.21 3.94 -14.45
N PRO A 243 -15.56 4.21 -15.72
CA PRO A 243 -14.57 4.46 -16.76
C PRO A 243 -13.98 5.87 -16.66
N VAL A 244 -12.66 6.00 -16.80
CA VAL A 244 -11.95 7.29 -16.84
C VAL A 244 -11.15 7.41 -18.15
N ARG A 245 -11.19 8.61 -18.77
CA ARG A 245 -10.37 8.92 -19.95
C ARG A 245 -8.94 9.25 -19.50
N ARG A 246 -7.94 8.47 -19.92
CA ARG A 246 -6.53 8.81 -19.70
C ARG A 246 -6.03 9.83 -20.72
N THR A 247 -5.42 10.90 -20.24
CA THR A 247 -4.74 11.91 -21.09
C THR A 247 -3.23 11.71 -21.21
N ILE A 248 -2.62 10.80 -20.45
CA ILE A 248 -1.16 10.58 -20.43
C ILE A 248 -0.87 9.17 -20.95
N SER A 249 -0.66 9.04 -22.26
CA SER A 249 -0.12 7.87 -22.93
C SER A 249 0.87 8.36 -23.99
N ARG A 250 2.09 7.80 -24.00
CA ARG A 250 3.15 8.13 -24.97
C ARG A 250 2.79 7.73 -26.41
N ASN A 251 1.79 6.86 -26.60
CA ASN A 251 1.28 6.43 -27.91
C ASN A 251 -0.19 6.85 -28.10
N GLY A 252 -0.46 7.60 -29.18
CA GLY A 252 -1.81 8.05 -29.55
C GLY A 252 -2.81 6.91 -29.83
N SER A 253 -2.31 5.74 -30.23
CA SER A 253 -3.10 4.53 -30.52
C SER A 253 -3.50 3.70 -29.29
N LYS A 254 -2.96 4.00 -28.10
CA LYS A 254 -3.31 3.34 -26.82
C LYS A 254 -4.17 4.21 -25.89
N ARG A 255 -4.88 5.21 -26.42
CA ARG A 255 -5.89 5.98 -25.66
C ARG A 255 -7.14 5.11 -25.37
N GLY A 256 -6.99 4.12 -24.49
CA GLY A 256 -8.08 3.30 -23.97
C GLY A 256 -8.75 3.92 -22.73
N LYS A 257 -10.00 3.57 -22.47
CA LYS A 257 -10.67 3.81 -21.18
C LYS A 257 -9.97 2.94 -20.12
N ALA A 258 -9.38 3.55 -19.10
CA ALA A 258 -8.97 2.80 -17.91
C ALA A 258 -10.17 2.77 -16.95
N LYS A 259 -10.37 1.65 -16.26
CA LYS A 259 -11.36 1.57 -15.19
C LYS A 259 -10.69 1.99 -13.88
N GLU A 260 -11.31 2.92 -13.17
CA GLU A 260 -10.97 3.24 -11.79
C GLU A 260 -12.08 2.71 -10.89
N LEU A 261 -11.75 2.48 -9.62
CA LEU A 261 -12.72 2.12 -8.60
C LEU A 261 -12.60 3.04 -7.39
N LEU A 262 -13.72 3.20 -6.70
CA LEU A 262 -13.79 3.67 -5.33
C LEU A 262 -14.24 2.50 -4.45
N ALA A 263 -13.46 2.18 -3.42
CA ALA A 263 -13.81 1.17 -2.43
C ALA A 263 -14.24 1.86 -1.15
N VAL A 264 -15.50 1.64 -0.75
CA VAL A 264 -16.13 2.28 0.41
C VAL A 264 -16.24 1.26 1.55
N PHE A 265 -15.49 1.49 2.61
CA PHE A 265 -15.52 0.71 3.84
C PHE A 265 -16.47 1.40 4.83
N THR A 266 -17.72 0.95 4.85
CA THR A 266 -18.75 1.51 5.75
C THR A 266 -18.65 0.93 7.16
N PRO A 267 -18.89 1.73 8.20
CA PRO A 267 -19.06 1.27 9.58
C PRO A 267 -20.00 0.07 9.68
N LYS A 268 -19.52 -1.06 10.22
CA LYS A 268 -20.39 -2.20 10.52
C LYS A 268 -21.16 -1.91 11.82
N PRO A 269 -22.47 -2.21 11.91
CA PRO A 269 -23.21 -2.03 13.16
C PRO A 269 -22.58 -2.86 14.28
N LYS A 270 -22.39 -2.26 15.46
CA LYS A 270 -21.83 -2.94 16.64
C LYS A 270 -22.69 -4.17 16.95
N LYS A 271 -22.15 -5.37 16.72
CA LYS A 271 -22.72 -6.58 17.33
C LYS A 271 -22.52 -6.49 18.84
N SER A 272 -23.62 -6.64 19.59
CA SER A 272 -23.63 -6.72 21.05
C SER A 272 -22.59 -7.72 21.55
N SER A 273 -21.91 -7.32 22.62
CA SER A 273 -20.86 -8.06 23.34
C SER A 273 -21.07 -9.58 23.39
N GLN A 274 -20.17 -10.34 22.76
CA GLN A 274 -19.90 -11.73 23.12
C GLN A 274 -18.39 -11.98 23.14
N SER A 275 -17.91 -12.23 24.37
CA SER A 275 -16.68 -12.92 24.80
C SER A 275 -15.39 -12.69 24.01
N SER A 276 -14.45 -12.07 24.72
CA SER A 276 -13.03 -11.80 24.44
C SER A 276 -12.13 -13.03 24.24
N GLY A 277 -12.66 -14.19 23.80
CA GLY A 277 -11.89 -15.43 23.64
C GLY A 277 -11.67 -15.90 22.19
N GLY A 278 -12.37 -15.34 21.20
CA GLY A 278 -12.39 -15.87 19.82
C GLY A 278 -11.79 -14.98 18.73
N TRP A 279 -11.29 -13.79 19.07
CA TRP A 279 -11.01 -12.73 18.09
C TRP A 279 -9.56 -12.63 17.60
N ALA A 280 -8.63 -13.45 18.12
CA ALA A 280 -7.27 -13.56 17.58
C ALA A 280 -7.20 -14.22 16.19
N ALA A 281 -8.26 -14.92 15.75
CA ALA A 281 -8.26 -15.71 14.52
C ALA A 281 -8.79 -14.97 13.27
N LYS A 282 -9.39 -13.77 13.40
CA LYS A 282 -10.04 -13.09 12.24
C LYS A 282 -9.19 -12.01 11.56
N SER A 283 -8.24 -11.39 12.27
CA SER A 283 -7.19 -10.56 11.66
C SER A 283 -5.98 -11.37 11.15
N GLY A 284 -5.91 -12.66 11.50
CA GLY A 284 -4.77 -13.55 11.22
C GLY A 284 -4.60 -13.95 9.76
N ASN A 285 -5.68 -14.04 8.96
CA ASN A 285 -5.65 -14.71 7.66
C ASN A 285 -5.10 -13.88 6.47
N THR A 286 -4.39 -12.77 6.68
CA THR A 286 -3.95 -11.96 5.51
C THR A 286 -2.82 -12.63 4.75
N LEU A 287 -1.91 -13.27 5.46
CA LEU A 287 -0.80 -13.99 4.87
C LEU A 287 -1.34 -15.17 4.05
N GLU A 288 -2.28 -15.90 4.64
CA GLU A 288 -3.02 -17.04 4.11
C GLU A 288 -3.83 -16.65 2.87
N LYS A 289 -4.56 -15.52 2.91
CA LYS A 289 -5.29 -14.99 1.74
C LYS A 289 -4.34 -14.64 0.59
N THR A 290 -3.16 -14.10 0.89
CA THR A 290 -2.17 -13.74 -0.12
C THR A 290 -1.52 -14.98 -0.73
N VAL A 291 -1.21 -15.99 0.09
CA VAL A 291 -0.73 -17.30 -0.37
C VAL A 291 -1.76 -17.96 -1.29
N ILE A 292 -3.03 -18.01 -0.88
CA ILE A 292 -4.14 -18.54 -1.70
C ILE A 292 -4.21 -17.78 -3.03
N GLY A 293 -4.27 -16.45 -2.99
CA GLY A 293 -4.37 -15.63 -4.20
C GLY A 293 -3.21 -15.86 -5.17
N THR A 294 -1.99 -15.92 -4.63
CA THR A 294 -0.79 -16.14 -5.42
C THR A 294 -0.83 -17.50 -6.10
N LEU A 295 -1.09 -18.57 -5.36
CA LEU A 295 -1.08 -19.92 -5.91
C LEU A 295 -2.29 -20.15 -6.83
N SER A 296 -3.46 -19.61 -6.53
CA SER A 296 -4.60 -19.67 -7.45
C SER A 296 -4.34 -18.92 -8.77
N SER A 297 -3.59 -17.82 -8.75
CA SER A 297 -3.16 -17.16 -10.00
C SER A 297 -2.19 -18.02 -10.83
N LYS A 298 -1.56 -19.01 -10.20
CA LYS A 298 -0.69 -20.01 -10.84
C LYS A 298 -1.43 -21.30 -11.21
N GLY A 299 -2.76 -21.31 -11.16
CA GLY A 299 -3.57 -22.45 -11.55
C GLY A 299 -3.86 -23.46 -10.44
N PHE A 300 -3.46 -23.19 -9.20
CA PHE A 300 -3.76 -24.09 -8.07
C PHE A 300 -5.18 -23.90 -7.55
N GLU A 301 -5.93 -24.99 -7.52
CA GLU A 301 -7.26 -25.04 -6.92
C GLU A 301 -7.14 -25.13 -5.39
N THR A 302 -7.83 -24.24 -4.68
CA THR A 302 -7.81 -24.24 -3.21
C THR A 302 -8.98 -25.03 -2.65
N VAL A 303 -8.69 -26.09 -1.91
CA VAL A 303 -9.71 -27.06 -1.41
C VAL A 303 -9.49 -27.32 0.08
N MET A 304 -10.54 -27.53 0.88
CA MET A 304 -10.36 -28.00 2.26
C MET A 304 -9.92 -29.48 2.25
N TYR A 305 -8.90 -29.85 3.03
CA TYR A 305 -8.39 -31.23 3.06
C TYR A 305 -9.50 -32.26 3.31
N ARG A 306 -10.43 -31.96 4.22
CA ARG A 306 -11.58 -32.83 4.53
C ARG A 306 -12.56 -33.04 3.36
N GLN A 307 -12.62 -32.10 2.42
CA GLN A 307 -13.43 -32.24 1.21
C GLN A 307 -12.69 -33.10 0.19
N TRP A 308 -11.42 -32.76 -0.07
CA TRP A 308 -10.56 -33.54 -0.95
C TRP A 308 -10.44 -35.00 -0.52
N GLN A 309 -10.29 -35.28 0.79
CA GLN A 309 -10.16 -36.64 1.32
C GLN A 309 -11.39 -37.53 1.07
N LYS A 310 -12.59 -36.93 0.93
CA LYS A 310 -13.83 -37.70 0.72
C LYS A 310 -13.96 -38.22 -0.71
N ASP A 311 -13.46 -37.44 -1.67
CA ASP A 311 -13.53 -37.76 -3.09
C ASP A 311 -12.32 -37.14 -3.82
N PRO A 312 -11.13 -37.74 -3.72
CA PRO A 312 -9.92 -37.16 -4.31
C PRO A 312 -9.97 -37.08 -5.84
N ASP A 313 -10.67 -38.01 -6.48
CA ASP A 313 -10.74 -38.16 -7.94
C ASP A 313 -11.58 -37.05 -8.60
N GLN A 314 -12.37 -36.31 -7.81
CA GLN A 314 -13.11 -35.13 -8.27
C GLN A 314 -12.19 -33.95 -8.64
N TYR A 315 -10.98 -33.89 -8.07
CA TYR A 315 -10.12 -32.70 -8.14
C TYR A 315 -8.94 -32.91 -9.10
N GLY A 316 -8.41 -31.80 -9.62
CA GLY A 316 -7.20 -31.82 -10.44
C GLY A 316 -5.94 -32.17 -9.65
N SER A 317 -4.80 -32.19 -10.35
CA SER A 317 -3.49 -32.51 -9.74
C SER A 317 -2.76 -31.33 -9.13
N GLU A 318 -3.31 -30.12 -9.27
CA GLU A 318 -2.70 -28.85 -8.88
C GLU A 318 -3.51 -28.23 -7.74
N LEU A 319 -3.19 -28.63 -6.50
CA LEU A 319 -4.01 -28.38 -5.33
C LEU A 319 -3.28 -27.60 -4.25
N LEU A 320 -4.02 -26.66 -3.65
CA LEU A 320 -3.68 -26.02 -2.38
C LEU A 320 -4.68 -26.50 -1.32
N LEU A 321 -4.32 -27.58 -0.61
CA LEU A 321 -5.16 -28.18 0.41
C LEU A 321 -5.06 -27.40 1.72
N ARG A 322 -6.20 -27.04 2.31
CA ARG A 322 -6.28 -26.27 3.56
C ARG A 322 -6.56 -27.15 4.75
N ASN A 323 -6.01 -26.77 5.91
CA ASN A 323 -6.29 -27.39 7.21
C ASN A 323 -5.95 -28.90 7.21
N VAL A 324 -4.72 -29.21 6.82
CA VAL A 324 -4.24 -30.59 6.62
C VAL A 324 -3.77 -31.16 7.96
N PRO A 325 -4.36 -32.26 8.46
CA PRO A 325 -4.04 -32.77 9.78
C PRO A 325 -2.62 -33.35 9.84
N TYR A 326 -2.01 -33.24 11.01
CA TYR A 326 -0.79 -33.95 11.40
C TYR A 326 -0.78 -34.18 12.91
N THR A 327 0.04 -35.10 13.40
CA THR A 327 0.25 -35.30 14.84
C THR A 327 1.45 -34.49 15.28
N THR A 328 1.26 -33.56 16.20
CA THR A 328 2.35 -32.69 16.71
C THR A 328 3.41 -33.47 17.50
N ILE A 329 4.55 -32.84 17.79
CA ILE A 329 5.60 -33.41 18.65
C ILE A 329 5.14 -33.78 20.07
N TYR A 330 3.96 -33.31 20.48
CA TYR A 330 3.33 -33.64 21.77
C TYR A 330 2.36 -34.82 21.70
N GLY A 331 2.16 -35.41 20.52
CA GLY A 331 1.14 -36.44 20.31
C GLY A 331 -0.29 -35.90 20.20
N HIS A 332 -0.48 -34.58 20.15
CA HIS A 332 -1.80 -33.96 19.96
C HIS A 332 -2.11 -33.72 18.48
N PRO A 333 -3.40 -33.73 18.07
CA PRO A 333 -3.80 -33.33 16.73
C PRO A 333 -3.44 -31.87 16.44
N GLY A 334 -2.77 -31.64 15.33
CA GLY A 334 -2.50 -30.33 14.74
C GLY A 334 -3.03 -30.25 13.32
N ASN A 335 -3.12 -29.05 12.76
CA ASN A 335 -3.38 -28.85 11.35
C ASN A 335 -2.39 -27.85 10.78
N THR A 336 -1.88 -28.14 9.60
CA THR A 336 -1.15 -27.18 8.78
C THR A 336 -2.13 -26.33 8.00
N GLU A 337 -1.76 -25.07 7.80
CA GLU A 337 -2.57 -24.13 7.05
C GLU A 337 -2.73 -24.54 5.59
N PHE A 338 -1.62 -24.91 4.93
CA PHE A 338 -1.62 -25.37 3.54
C PHE A 338 -0.69 -26.54 3.25
N LEU A 339 -1.18 -27.46 2.41
CA LEU A 339 -0.38 -28.46 1.70
C LEU A 339 -0.53 -28.18 0.20
N LEU A 340 0.55 -27.78 -0.44
CA LEU A 340 0.62 -27.55 -1.88
C LEU A 340 1.06 -28.83 -2.57
N ARG A 341 0.24 -29.30 -3.52
CA ARG A 341 0.47 -30.51 -4.30
C ARG A 341 0.41 -30.18 -5.78
N SER A 342 1.40 -30.65 -6.52
CA SER A 342 1.50 -30.48 -7.95
C SER A 342 2.07 -31.73 -8.59
N SER A 343 1.33 -32.32 -9.52
CA SER A 343 1.90 -33.38 -10.36
C SER A 343 2.76 -32.80 -11.46
N HIS A 344 2.38 -31.64 -12.00
CA HIS A 344 3.15 -30.96 -13.05
C HIS A 344 4.57 -30.60 -12.59
N TYR A 345 4.68 -29.98 -11.41
CA TYR A 345 5.95 -29.57 -10.82
C TYR A 345 6.59 -30.64 -9.93
N ARG A 346 5.96 -31.83 -9.81
CA ARG A 346 6.39 -32.95 -8.94
C ARG A 346 6.69 -32.49 -7.51
N LEU A 347 5.76 -31.73 -6.95
CA LEU A 347 5.94 -30.99 -5.72
C LEU A 347 4.88 -31.39 -4.70
N GLU A 348 5.31 -31.63 -3.47
CA GLU A 348 4.43 -31.78 -2.31
C GLU A 348 5.10 -31.09 -1.12
N LEU A 349 4.60 -29.91 -0.76
CA LEU A 349 5.19 -29.06 0.28
C LEU A 349 4.16 -28.49 1.23
N ARG A 350 4.56 -28.31 2.49
CA ARG A 350 3.75 -27.59 3.49
C ARG A 350 4.07 -26.11 3.51
N ILE A 351 3.06 -25.30 3.76
CA ILE A 351 3.21 -23.87 4.02
C ILE A 351 2.57 -23.54 5.36
N GLU A 352 3.35 -22.90 6.22
CA GLU A 352 2.95 -22.36 7.52
C GLU A 352 3.08 -20.84 7.49
N CYS A 353 2.01 -20.10 7.77
CA CYS A 353 2.00 -18.65 7.84
C CYS A 353 2.01 -18.21 9.30
N LYS A 354 2.87 -17.26 9.65
CA LYS A 354 2.93 -16.67 10.99
C LYS A 354 2.97 -15.15 10.85
N TRP A 355 1.79 -14.56 10.99
CA TRP A 355 1.61 -13.11 10.97
C TRP A 355 1.64 -12.53 12.38
N GLN A 356 2.45 -11.49 12.59
CA GLN A 356 2.49 -10.74 13.85
C GLN A 356 2.74 -9.26 13.56
N GLN A 357 1.78 -8.40 13.92
CA GLN A 357 1.82 -6.95 13.64
C GLN A 357 2.24 -6.09 14.83
N SER A 358 2.15 -6.61 16.05
CA SER A 358 2.64 -5.95 17.27
C SER A 358 3.46 -6.92 18.10
N ALA A 359 4.29 -6.40 19.00
CA ALA A 359 4.97 -7.22 20.00
C ALA A 359 3.94 -8.11 20.74
N GLY A 360 4.27 -9.38 20.91
CA GLY A 360 3.35 -10.42 21.39
C GLY A 360 4.09 -11.73 21.63
N SER A 361 3.36 -12.82 21.82
CA SER A 361 3.93 -14.15 22.14
C SER A 361 3.90 -15.13 20.97
N VAL A 362 3.57 -14.67 19.75
CA VAL A 362 3.55 -15.55 18.58
C VAL A 362 4.97 -16.01 18.22
N ASP A 363 5.94 -15.10 18.25
CA ASP A 363 7.35 -15.38 18.00
C ASP A 363 8.01 -16.26 19.07
N GLU A 364 7.47 -16.27 20.30
CA GLU A 364 7.91 -17.19 21.37
C GLU A 364 7.61 -18.66 21.04
N LYS A 365 6.71 -18.92 20.07
CA LYS A 365 6.34 -20.27 19.63
C LYS A 365 7.15 -20.76 18.44
N PHE A 366 8.06 -19.97 17.88
CA PHE A 366 8.89 -20.39 16.73
C PHE A 366 9.73 -21.65 16.99
N PRO A 367 10.29 -21.89 18.18
CA PRO A 367 10.97 -23.15 18.46
C PRO A 367 10.06 -24.37 18.31
N TYR A 368 8.84 -24.29 18.81
CA TYR A 368 7.86 -25.37 18.68
C TYR A 368 7.38 -25.56 17.25
N LEU A 369 7.19 -24.47 16.50
CA LEU A 369 6.86 -24.54 15.08
C LEU A 369 7.98 -25.24 14.30
N TYR A 370 9.23 -24.87 14.55
CA TYR A 370 10.38 -25.47 13.90
C TYR A 370 10.52 -26.97 14.22
N LEU A 371 10.39 -27.35 15.49
CA LEU A 371 10.44 -28.77 15.89
C LEU A 371 9.31 -29.57 15.26
N ASN A 372 8.09 -29.02 15.18
CA ASN A 372 7.01 -29.67 14.44
C ASN A 372 7.34 -29.83 12.94
N ALA A 373 7.94 -28.84 12.31
CA ALA A 373 8.36 -28.95 10.91
C ALA A 373 9.42 -30.06 10.70
N VAL A 374 10.38 -30.16 11.62
CA VAL A 374 11.44 -31.17 11.57
C VAL A 374 10.91 -32.58 11.83
N GLU A 375 10.17 -32.77 12.92
CA GLU A 375 9.88 -34.11 13.47
C GLU A 375 8.47 -34.63 13.17
N ALA A 376 7.48 -33.73 13.09
CA ALA A 376 6.07 -34.10 13.15
C ALA A 376 5.32 -33.96 11.81
N MET A 377 5.63 -32.94 11.03
CA MET A 377 5.05 -32.75 9.70
C MET A 377 5.58 -33.83 8.75
N PRO A 378 4.77 -34.48 7.90
CA PRO A 378 5.26 -35.59 7.07
C PRO A 378 6.11 -35.18 5.85
N GLU A 379 5.90 -34.00 5.30
CA GLU A 379 6.45 -33.58 4.00
C GLU A 379 7.91 -33.17 4.15
N LYS A 380 8.72 -33.51 3.14
CA LYS A 380 10.14 -33.20 3.14
C LYS A 380 10.38 -31.71 3.00
N GLU A 381 9.58 -31.01 2.20
CA GLU A 381 9.70 -29.58 1.94
C GLU A 381 8.66 -28.78 2.72
N ILE A 382 9.14 -27.77 3.46
CA ILE A 382 8.31 -26.92 4.31
C ILE A 382 8.74 -25.47 4.14
N ILE A 383 7.77 -24.60 3.88
CA ILE A 383 7.95 -23.16 3.86
C ILE A 383 7.26 -22.58 5.09
N ILE A 384 8.02 -21.83 5.89
CA ILE A 384 7.48 -21.04 6.99
C ILE A 384 7.54 -19.58 6.57
N ILE A 385 6.37 -18.98 6.35
CA ILE A 385 6.24 -17.57 6.00
C ILE A 385 6.04 -16.77 7.28
N VAL A 386 6.93 -15.83 7.58
CA VAL A 386 6.85 -14.94 8.75
C VAL A 386 6.76 -13.50 8.26
N ASP A 387 5.69 -12.80 8.64
CA ASP A 387 5.45 -11.41 8.22
C ASP A 387 4.64 -10.60 9.25
N GLY A 388 4.39 -9.33 8.95
CA GLY A 388 3.65 -8.37 9.79
C GLY A 388 4.54 -7.40 10.57
N GLY A 389 5.86 -7.63 10.62
CA GLY A 389 6.84 -6.70 11.20
C GLY A 389 6.84 -6.58 12.74
N GLY A 390 5.92 -7.25 13.44
CA GLY A 390 5.77 -7.20 14.90
C GLY A 390 6.48 -8.31 15.68
N ALA A 391 7.01 -9.34 15.00
CA ALA A 391 7.83 -10.37 15.64
C ALA A 391 9.18 -9.80 16.08
N LYS A 392 9.70 -10.23 17.24
CA LYS A 392 11.01 -9.77 17.73
C LYS A 392 12.10 -10.13 16.69
N PRO A 393 12.97 -9.19 16.28
CA PRO A 393 14.00 -9.47 15.27
C PRO A 393 14.87 -10.68 15.59
N GLY A 394 15.25 -10.84 16.87
CA GLY A 394 16.03 -11.99 17.34
C GLY A 394 15.33 -13.34 17.18
N ALA A 395 14.00 -13.39 17.30
CA ALA A 395 13.23 -14.63 17.11
C ALA A 395 13.18 -15.05 15.63
N VAL A 396 12.94 -14.09 14.73
CA VAL A 396 12.96 -14.34 13.28
C VAL A 396 14.36 -14.76 12.82
N GLN A 397 15.40 -14.07 13.32
CA GLN A 397 16.79 -14.41 13.04
C GLN A 397 17.16 -15.81 13.55
N TRP A 398 16.75 -16.15 14.78
CA TRP A 398 16.94 -17.48 15.34
C TRP A 398 16.30 -18.56 14.48
N LEU A 399 15.06 -18.36 14.02
CA LEU A 399 14.34 -19.32 13.18
C LEU A 399 15.05 -19.52 11.84
N ARG A 400 15.46 -18.43 11.17
CA ARG A 400 16.23 -18.48 9.92
C ARG A 400 17.56 -19.21 10.08
N GLN A 401 18.34 -18.88 11.12
CA GLN A 401 19.64 -19.50 11.38
C GLN A 401 19.51 -20.98 11.74
N THR A 402 18.53 -21.33 12.56
CA THR A 402 18.26 -22.71 12.98
C THR A 402 17.88 -23.57 11.79
N SER A 403 17.02 -23.04 10.91
CA SER A 403 16.61 -23.68 9.66
C SER A 403 17.79 -23.89 8.70
N HIS A 404 18.61 -22.85 8.48
CA HIS A 404 19.77 -22.92 7.60
C HIS A 404 20.85 -23.88 8.11
N ALA A 405 21.10 -23.88 9.42
CA ALA A 405 22.08 -24.75 10.05
C ALA A 405 21.55 -26.18 10.27
N ASN A 406 20.33 -26.51 9.83
CA ASN A 406 19.71 -27.82 9.97
C ASN A 406 19.75 -28.35 11.42
N ARG A 407 19.62 -27.46 12.42
CA ARG A 407 19.72 -27.82 13.83
C ARG A 407 18.57 -28.73 14.26
N TYR A 408 18.81 -29.53 15.29
CA TYR A 408 17.83 -30.43 15.92
C TYR A 408 17.32 -31.56 15.01
N ARG A 409 18.00 -31.84 13.90
CA ARG A 409 17.69 -33.00 13.05
C ARG A 409 18.37 -34.25 13.56
N ASN A 410 17.64 -35.35 13.47
CA ASN A 410 18.14 -36.71 13.68
C ASN A 410 18.29 -37.44 12.32
N PRO A 411 18.90 -38.65 12.27
CA PRO A 411 19.10 -39.39 11.02
C PRO A 411 17.84 -39.58 10.16
N ASN A 412 16.67 -39.72 10.79
CA ASN A 412 15.39 -39.91 10.11
C ASN A 412 14.81 -38.61 9.51
N THR A 413 15.37 -37.46 9.86
CA THR A 413 14.90 -36.12 9.43
C THR A 413 15.93 -35.36 8.59
N LEU A 414 17.06 -36.00 8.24
CA LEU A 414 18.12 -35.37 7.44
C LEU A 414 17.64 -34.85 6.08
N GLY A 415 16.64 -35.53 5.49
CA GLY A 415 16.04 -35.16 4.20
C GLY A 415 15.04 -33.99 4.25
N LYS A 416 14.80 -33.39 5.42
CA LYS A 416 13.93 -32.21 5.56
C LYS A 416 14.55 -30.98 4.88
N GLN A 417 13.73 -30.13 4.29
CA GLN A 417 14.11 -28.83 3.78
C GLN A 417 13.12 -27.81 4.30
N ILE A 418 13.59 -26.95 5.20
CA ILE A 418 12.77 -25.91 5.83
C ILE A 418 13.28 -24.56 5.34
N SER A 419 12.42 -23.81 4.66
CA SER A 419 12.70 -22.48 4.15
C SER A 419 11.90 -21.46 4.94
N VAL A 420 12.58 -20.44 5.49
CA VAL A 420 11.94 -19.38 6.27
C VAL A 420 11.95 -18.11 5.45
N MET A 421 10.78 -17.62 5.07
CA MET A 421 10.62 -16.52 4.13
C MET A 421 9.70 -15.44 4.68
N ASN A 422 9.88 -14.18 4.29
CA ASN A 422 8.81 -13.19 4.38
C ASN A 422 7.87 -13.29 3.16
N LEU A 423 6.77 -12.54 3.15
CA LEU A 423 5.80 -12.60 2.06
C LEU A 423 6.43 -12.22 0.72
N THR A 424 7.33 -11.23 0.70
CA THR A 424 8.01 -10.80 -0.54
C THR A 424 8.87 -11.92 -1.12
N GLU A 425 9.64 -12.59 -0.27
CA GLU A 425 10.48 -13.74 -0.64
C GLU A 425 9.61 -14.92 -1.12
N PHE A 426 8.46 -15.16 -0.49
CA PHE A 426 7.50 -16.18 -0.91
C PHE A 426 6.91 -15.87 -2.31
N LEU A 427 6.49 -14.63 -2.56
CA LEU A 427 5.96 -14.22 -3.86
C LEU A 427 7.02 -14.37 -4.97
N ALA A 428 8.27 -14.02 -4.68
CA ALA A 428 9.39 -14.20 -5.60
C ALA A 428 9.64 -15.69 -5.89
N TRP A 429 9.60 -16.53 -4.85
CA TRP A 429 9.69 -17.98 -4.99
C TRP A 429 8.56 -18.54 -5.85
N ALA A 430 7.29 -18.22 -5.54
CA ALA A 430 6.14 -18.74 -6.27
C ALA A 430 6.19 -18.36 -7.77
N ASN A 431 6.61 -17.14 -8.09
CA ASN A 431 6.79 -16.70 -9.48
C ASN A 431 7.96 -17.37 -10.20
N LYS A 432 9.02 -17.73 -9.46
CA LYS A 432 10.15 -18.45 -10.03
C LYS A 432 9.81 -19.93 -10.27
N THR A 433 9.11 -20.55 -9.33
CA THR A 433 8.78 -21.98 -9.32
C THR A 433 7.66 -22.29 -10.32
N PHE A 434 6.60 -21.48 -10.35
CA PHE A 434 5.40 -21.72 -11.17
C PHE A 434 5.36 -20.76 -12.38
N ARG A 435 6.07 -21.16 -13.44
CA ARG A 435 6.13 -20.46 -14.72
C ARG A 435 5.29 -21.13 -15.78
#